data_AF-A0A965UVD3-F1
#
_entry.id   AF-A0A965UVD3-F1
#
_cell.length_a   1.000
_cell.length_b   1.000
_cell.length_c   1.000
_cell.angle_alpha   90.00
_cell.angle_beta   90.00
_cell.angle_gamma   90.00
#
_symmetry.space_group_name_H-M   'P 1'
#
loop_
_entity.id
_entity.type
_entity.pdbx_description
1 polymer ?
#
loop_
_entity_poly.entity_id
_entity_poly.type
_entity_poly.pdbx_seq_one_letter_code
_entity_poly.pdbx_strand_id
1 'polypeptide(L)'
;MDRTLTQVDELGVLIAQIKDLEAQAEAIKDQLKDIASAGGPKVFEGTLFKATYIEANRSNVDWKALAAEFGIPADAIARHTKTTATFSIKTTSR
;
A
#
# COMPACT_ATOMS: atom_id res chain seq x y z
N MET A 1 -18.66 -6.93 36.05
CA MET A 1 -17.69 -7.38 35.03
C MET A 1 -17.57 -6.26 34.02
N ASP A 2 -16.88 -5.19 34.40
CA ASP A 2 -16.63 -4.08 33.48
C ASP A 2 -15.29 -4.39 32.80
N ARG A 3 -15.38 -5.00 31.62
CA ARG A 3 -14.20 -5.37 30.86
C ARG A 3 -13.81 -4.10 30.11
N THR A 4 -13.04 -3.23 30.78
CA THR A 4 -12.40 -2.09 30.12
C THR A 4 -11.73 -2.62 28.85
N LEU A 5 -12.16 -2.17 27.67
CA LEU A 5 -11.46 -2.52 26.44
C LEU A 5 -9.98 -2.23 26.66
N THR A 6 -9.13 -3.23 26.43
CA THR A 6 -7.70 -2.95 26.47
C THR A 6 -7.36 -2.08 25.28
N GLN A 7 -6.28 -1.28 25.36
CA GLN A 7 -5.82 -0.50 24.22
C GLN A 7 -5.62 -1.37 22.96
N VAL A 8 -5.33 -2.67 23.13
CA VAL A 8 -5.23 -3.65 22.03
C VAL A 8 -6.60 -3.95 21.41
N ASP A 9 -7.66 -4.04 22.20
CA ASP A 9 -9.02 -4.25 21.70
C ASP A 9 -9.54 -3.01 20.96
N GLU A 10 -9.29 -1.81 21.49
CA GLU A 10 -9.61 -0.54 20.80
C GLU A 10 -8.85 -0.42 19.48
N LEU A 11 -7.55 -0.75 19.47
CA LEU A 11 -6.74 -0.80 18.25
C LEU A 11 -7.28 -1.85 17.26
N GLY A 12 -7.71 -3.02 17.74
CA GLY A 12 -8.30 -4.06 16.89
C GLY A 12 -9.57 -3.60 16.19
N VAL A 13 -10.45 -2.90 16.91
CA VAL A 13 -11.68 -2.32 16.36
C VAL A 13 -11.36 -1.24 15.32
N LEU A 14 -10.44 -0.34 15.62
CA LEU A 14 -10.03 0.71 14.67
C LEU A 14 -9.40 0.13 13.40
N ILE A 15 -8.53 -0.89 13.52
CA ILE A 15 -7.91 -1.55 12.36
C ILE A 15 -8.98 -2.26 11.51
N ALA A 16 -9.98 -2.89 12.13
CA ALA A 16 -11.09 -3.50 11.39
C ALA A 16 -11.89 -2.45 10.62
N GLN A 17 -12.24 -1.33 11.26
CA GLN A 17 -12.93 -0.22 10.60
C GLN A 17 -12.11 0.38 9.47
N ILE A 18 -10.80 0.60 9.68
CA ILE A 18 -9.88 1.08 8.63
C ILE A 18 -9.89 0.12 7.44
N LYS A 19 -9.79 -1.19 7.68
CA LYS A 19 -9.80 -2.19 6.61
C LYS A 19 -11.09 -2.14 5.78
N ASP A 20 -12.24 -2.02 6.43
CA ASP A 20 -13.52 -1.93 5.73
C ASP A 20 -13.64 -0.63 4.92
N LEU A 21 -13.17 0.50 5.48
CA LEU A 21 -13.14 1.79 4.79
C LEU A 21 -12.13 1.82 3.63
N GLU A 22 -10.96 1.20 3.79
CA GLU A 22 -9.96 1.04 2.73
C GLU A 22 -10.50 0.18 1.59
N ALA A 23 -11.21 -0.91 1.90
CA ALA A 23 -11.85 -1.75 0.89
C ALA A 23 -12.92 -0.99 0.09
N GLN A 24 -13.74 -0.17 0.76
CA GLN A 24 -14.71 0.70 0.09
C GLN A 24 -14.03 1.74 -0.80
N ALA A 25 -12.96 2.37 -0.30
CA ALA A 25 -12.21 3.36 -1.07
C ALA A 25 -11.55 2.75 -2.31
N GLU A 26 -10.93 1.57 -2.20
CA GLU A 26 -10.34 0.86 -3.34
C GLU A 26 -11.40 0.41 -4.34
N ALA A 27 -12.56 -0.08 -3.89
CA ALA A 27 -13.66 -0.43 -4.79
C ALA A 27 -14.13 0.77 -5.64
N ILE A 28 -14.26 1.95 -5.03
CA ILE A 28 -14.62 3.19 -5.75
C ILE A 28 -13.50 3.58 -6.73
N LYS A 29 -12.23 3.51 -6.31
CA LYS A 29 -11.10 3.81 -7.20
C LYS A 29 -11.06 2.86 -8.39
N ASP A 30 -11.29 1.57 -8.18
CA ASP A 30 -11.28 0.56 -9.24
C ASP A 30 -12.42 0.79 -10.23
N GLN A 31 -13.63 1.14 -9.75
CA GLN A 31 -14.71 1.57 -10.64
C GLN A 31 -14.32 2.79 -11.50
N LEU A 32 -13.65 3.79 -10.92
CA LEU A 32 -13.19 4.97 -11.65
C LEU A 32 -12.07 4.63 -12.65
N LYS A 33 -11.15 3.73 -12.29
CA LYS A 33 -10.09 3.24 -13.19
C LYS A 33 -10.68 2.43 -14.34
N ASP A 34 -11.67 1.58 -14.10
CA ASP A 34 -12.33 0.79 -15.13
C ASP A 34 -13.00 1.69 -16.18
N ILE A 35 -13.70 2.73 -15.72
CA ILE A 35 -14.31 3.73 -16.60
C ILE A 35 -13.23 4.47 -17.41
N ALA A 36 -12.16 4.95 -16.76
CA ALA A 36 -11.10 5.71 -17.44
C ALA A 36 -10.28 4.84 -18.41
N SER A 37 -10.04 3.57 -18.07
CA SER A 37 -9.28 2.61 -18.88
C SER A 37 -10.08 2.09 -20.08
N ALA A 38 -11.42 2.04 -19.98
CA ALA A 38 -12.31 1.69 -21.08
C ALA A 38 -12.49 2.82 -22.13
N GLY A 39 -11.71 3.90 -22.04
CA GLY A 39 -11.80 5.06 -22.93
C GLY A 39 -12.73 6.18 -22.45
N GLY A 40 -13.19 6.10 -21.19
CA GLY A 40 -14.01 7.12 -20.55
C GLY A 40 -13.21 8.36 -20.10
N PRO A 41 -13.86 9.28 -19.35
CA PRO A 41 -13.24 10.51 -18.89
C PRO A 41 -12.05 10.23 -17.94
N LYS A 42 -10.94 10.92 -18.15
CA LYS A 42 -9.74 10.84 -17.28
C LYS A 42 -9.80 11.79 -16.07
N VAL A 43 -10.83 12.63 -16.00
CA VAL A 43 -11.07 13.57 -14.90
C VAL A 43 -12.50 13.36 -14.42
N PHE A 44 -12.65 13.11 -13.12
CA PHE A 44 -13.94 12.96 -12.45
C PHE A 44 -14.11 14.12 -11.47
N GLU A 45 -15.10 14.96 -11.71
CA GLU A 45 -15.41 16.12 -10.87
C GLU A 45 -16.60 15.79 -9.97
N GLY A 46 -16.38 15.85 -8.66
CA GLY A 46 -17.43 15.84 -7.65
C GLY A 46 -17.70 17.25 -7.12
N THR A 47 -18.74 17.39 -6.30
CA THR A 47 -19.17 18.67 -5.74
C THR A 47 -18.10 19.32 -4.83
N LEU A 48 -17.26 18.51 -4.19
CA LEU A 48 -16.23 18.96 -3.23
C LEU A 48 -14.79 18.58 -3.64
N PHE A 49 -14.62 17.58 -4.52
CA PHE A 49 -13.31 17.00 -4.84
C PHE A 49 -13.22 16.61 -6.30
N LYS A 50 -12.01 16.63 -6.86
CA LYS A 50 -11.70 16.18 -8.22
C LYS A 50 -10.72 15.01 -8.17
N ALA A 51 -11.02 13.94 -8.89
CA ALA A 51 -10.12 12.82 -9.11
C ALA A 51 -9.59 12.86 -10.55
N THR A 52 -8.30 12.62 -10.74
CA THR A 52 -7.66 12.56 -12.07
C THR A 52 -6.99 11.20 -12.22
N TYR A 53 -7.32 10.52 -13.30
CA TYR A 53 -6.70 9.26 -13.68
C TYR A 53 -5.34 9.53 -14.33
N ILE A 54 -4.28 8.94 -13.78
CA ILE A 54 -2.90 9.10 -14.24
C ILE A 54 -2.35 7.71 -14.54
N GLU A 55 -2.00 7.47 -15.80
CA GLU A 55 -1.27 6.28 -16.23
C GLU A 55 0.22 6.58 -16.17
N ALA A 56 0.91 5.95 -15.21
CA ALA A 56 2.35 6.03 -15.09
C ALA A 56 2.96 4.63 -15.23
N ASN A 57 3.68 4.41 -16.32
CA ASN A 57 4.51 3.21 -16.46
C ASN A 57 5.77 3.37 -15.62
N ARG A 58 5.86 2.63 -14.51
CA ARG A 58 7.04 2.63 -13.65
C ARG A 58 7.91 1.43 -13.97
N SER A 59 9.08 1.71 -14.55
CA SER A 59 10.14 0.70 -14.69
C SER A 59 10.90 0.60 -13.37
N ASN A 60 10.73 -0.50 -12.64
CA ASN A 60 11.56 -0.82 -11.49
C ASN A 60 12.71 -1.72 -11.96
N VAL A 61 13.95 -1.32 -11.65
CA VAL A 61 15.13 -2.13 -11.93
C VAL A 61 15.17 -3.30 -10.94
N ASP A 62 15.20 -4.53 -11.46
CA ASP A 62 15.44 -5.72 -10.65
C ASP A 62 16.93 -5.80 -10.31
N TRP A 63 17.27 -5.26 -9.13
CA TRP A 63 18.64 -5.28 -8.62
C TRP A 63 19.19 -6.68 -8.38
N LYS A 64 18.33 -7.70 -8.17
CA LYS A 64 18.78 -9.08 -7.98
C LYS A 64 19.20 -9.70 -9.31
N ALA A 65 18.41 -9.48 -10.36
CA ALA A 65 18.76 -9.91 -11.72
C ALA A 65 20.02 -9.21 -12.22
N LEU A 66 20.13 -7.89 -12.01
CA LEU A 66 21.30 -7.10 -12.38
C LEU A 66 22.55 -7.54 -11.60
N ALA A 67 22.44 -7.82 -10.30
CA ALA A 67 23.56 -8.33 -9.52
C ALA A 67 24.03 -9.72 -9.97
N ALA A 68 23.10 -10.60 -10.38
CA ALA A 68 23.41 -11.92 -10.90
C ALA A 68 24.07 -11.87 -12.29
N GLU A 69 23.60 -11.00 -13.18
CA GLU A 69 24.13 -10.84 -14.54
C GLU A 69 25.53 -10.21 -14.56
N PHE A 70 25.79 -9.24 -13.67
CA PHE A 70 27.10 -8.57 -13.56
C PHE A 70 28.07 -9.26 -12.59
N GLY A 71 27.71 -10.42 -12.02
CA GLY A 71 28.57 -11.18 -11.11
C GLY A 71 28.99 -10.41 -9.86
N ILE A 72 28.14 -9.48 -9.39
CA ILE A 72 28.45 -8.64 -8.23
C ILE A 72 28.55 -9.55 -6.99
N PRO A 73 29.70 -9.60 -6.30
CA PRO A 73 29.85 -10.45 -5.13
C PRO A 73 28.91 -9.97 -4.02
N ALA A 74 28.25 -10.91 -3.34
CA ALA A 74 27.30 -10.64 -2.26
C ALA A 74 27.87 -9.72 -1.15
N ASP A 75 29.19 -9.73 -0.98
CA ASP A 75 29.96 -8.89 -0.06
C ASP A 75 29.82 -7.38 -0.37
N ALA A 76 29.78 -6.99 -1.65
CA ALA A 76 29.61 -5.60 -2.06
C ALA A 76 28.17 -5.11 -1.81
N ILE A 77 27.18 -5.99 -2.04
CA ILE A 77 25.76 -5.70 -1.77
C ILE A 77 25.53 -5.51 -0.27
N ALA A 78 26.14 -6.37 0.56
CA ALA A 78 26.05 -6.28 2.01
C ALA A 78 26.64 -4.96 2.56
N ARG A 79 27.77 -4.48 2.01
CA ARG A 79 28.40 -3.21 2.43
C ARG A 79 27.55 -1.97 2.16
N HIS A 80 26.68 -2.02 1.16
CA HIS A 80 25.78 -0.92 0.80
C HIS A 80 24.35 -1.12 1.33
N THR A 81 24.08 -2.21 2.05
CA THR A 81 22.78 -2.47 2.65
C THR A 81 22.70 -1.81 4.03
N LYS A 82 21.96 -0.70 4.12
CA LYS A 82 21.68 -0.04 5.40
C LYS A 82 20.55 -0.77 6.13
N THR A 83 20.90 -1.53 7.16
CA THR A 83 19.91 -2.15 8.04
C THR A 83 19.44 -1.12 9.07
N THR A 84 18.14 -0.81 9.08
CA THR A 84 17.52 0.10 10.06
C THR A 84 16.43 -0.68 10.80
N ALA A 85 16.42 -0.61 12.14
CA ALA A 85 15.42 -1.29 12.95
C ALA A 85 14.05 -0.61 12.81
N THR A 86 13.05 -1.37 12.39
CA THR A 86 11.64 -0.96 12.37
C THR A 86 10.88 -1.69 13.47
N PHE A 87 10.24 -0.92 14.35
CA PHE A 87 9.37 -1.47 15.40
C PHE A 87 7.93 -1.34 14.93
N SER A 88 7.26 -2.46 14.69
CA SER A 88 5.86 -2.49 14.28
C SER A 88 5.02 -3.26 15.29
N ILE A 89 3.85 -2.72 15.63
CA ILE A 89 2.83 -3.42 16.41
C ILE A 89 1.83 -4.00 15.41
N LYS A 90 1.76 -5.33 15.34
CA LYS A 90 0.79 -6.04 14.49
C LYS A 90 -0.28 -6.68 15.35
N THR A 91 -1.50 -6.17 15.27
CA THR A 91 -2.67 -6.76 15.92
C THR A 91 -3.25 -7.85 15.01
N THR A 92 -3.48 -9.04 15.53
CA THR A 92 -4.11 -10.16 14.81
C THR A 92 -5.24 -10.72 15.67
N SER A 93 -6.41 -10.94 15.08
CA SER A 93 -7.56 -11.57 15.74
C SER A 93 -7.21 -13.01 16.15
N ARG A 94 -7.58 -13.42 17.36
CA ARG A 94 -7.52 -14.84 17.78
C ARG A 94 -8.74 -15.61 17.33
#